data_AF-A0AA43QSD2-F1
#
_entry.id   AF-A0AA43QSD2-F1
#
_cell.length_a   1.000
_cell.length_b   1.000
_cell.length_c   1.000
_cell.angle_alpha   90.00
_cell.angle_beta   90.00
_cell.angle_gamma   90.00
#
_symmetry.space_group_name_H-M   'P 1'
#
loop_
_entity.id
_entity.type
_entity.pdbx_description
1 polymer ?
#
loop_
_entity_poly.entity_id
_entity_poly.type
_entity_poly.pdbx_seq_one_letter_code
_entity_poly.pdbx_strand_id
1 'polypeptide(L)' 'MDAILCATIIIHSHIGFESIIIDYLPKKRVPKTRALFWWGLRAGTIVVAIGLYEFETNDVGVTEAIKRIWMA' A
#
# COMPACT_ATOMS: atom_id res chain seq x y z
N MET A 1 4.01 -11.79 -14.11
CA MET A 1 5.08 -10.87 -13.65
C MET A 1 4.47 -9.81 -12.73
N ASP A 2 3.32 -9.27 -13.11
CA ASP A 2 2.55 -8.23 -12.41
C ASP A 2 2.16 -8.59 -10.97
N ALA A 3 1.72 -9.82 -10.71
CA ALA A 3 1.40 -10.26 -9.35
C ALA A 3 2.62 -10.17 -8.39
N ILE A 4 3.83 -10.49 -8.86
CA ILE A 4 5.06 -10.39 -8.07
C ILE A 4 5.40 -8.91 -7.83
N LEU A 5 5.26 -8.07 -8.86
CA LEU A 5 5.46 -6.62 -8.73
C LEU A 5 4.48 -6.02 -7.71
N CYS A 6 3.20 -6.35 -7.81
CA CYS A 6 2.14 -5.90 -6.90
C CYS A 6 2.42 -6.36 -5.47
N ALA A 7 2.71 -7.64 -5.25
CA ALA A 7 3.03 -8.16 -3.92
C ALA A 7 4.25 -7.46 -3.30
N THR A 8 5.30 -7.26 -4.09
CA THR A 8 6.53 -6.60 -3.62
C THR A 8 6.28 -5.14 -3.26
N ILE A 9 5.53 -4.41 -4.09
CA ILE A 9 5.17 -3.00 -3.82
C ILE A 9 4.31 -2.90 -2.56
N ILE A 10 3.30 -3.76 -2.37
CA ILE A 10 2.47 -3.77 -1.16
C ILE A 10 3.34 -3.93 0.10
N ILE A 11 4.24 -4.91 0.11
CA ILE A 11 5.11 -5.18 1.26
C ILE A 11 6.07 -4.01 1.49
N HIS A 12 6.76 -3.55 0.45
CA HIS A 12 7.71 -2.44 0.54
C HIS A 12 7.03 -1.18 1.07
N SER A 13 5.87 -0.82 0.51
CA SER A 13 5.11 0.35 0.95
C SER A 13 4.61 0.22 2.38
N HIS A 14 4.11 -0.95 2.80
CA HIS A 14 3.67 -1.15 4.19
C HIS A 14 4.81 -0.90 5.18
N ILE A 15 5.98 -1.50 4.94
CA ILE A 15 7.16 -1.33 5.79
C ILE A 15 7.63 0.14 5.79
N GLY A 16 7.66 0.80 4.63
CA GLY A 16 8.04 2.20 4.52
C GLY A 16 7.12 3.13 5.32
N PHE A 17 5.80 2.97 5.21
CA PHE A 17 4.84 3.75 5.99
C PHE A 17 4.88 3.41 7.49
N GLU A 18 5.14 2.16 7.85
CA GLU A 18 5.32 1.77 9.24
C GLU A 18 6.51 2.51 9.88
N SER A 19 7.65 2.59 9.17
CA SER A 19 8.82 3.38 9.59
C SER A 19 8.47 4.86 9.81
N ILE A 20 7.72 5.47 8.89
CA ILE A 20 7.24 6.87 9.04
C ILE A 20 6.43 7.03 10.33
N ILE A 21 5.51 6.09 10.63
CA ILE A 21 4.72 6.14 11.86
C ILE A 21 5.61 5.97 13.10
N ILE A 22 6.62 5.10 13.03
CA ILE A 22 7.55 4.87 14.15
C ILE A 22 8.33 6.15 14.47
N ASP A 23 8.90 6.79 13.46
CA ASP A 23 9.82 7.91 13.60
C ASP A 23 9.12 9.22 13.99
N TYR A 24 7.95 9.49 13.39
CA TYR A 24 7.28 10.79 13.54
C TYR A 24 6.10 10.79 14.52
N LEU A 25 5.56 9.63 14.90
CA LEU A 25 4.46 9.52 15.87
C LEU A 25 4.93 8.83 17.16
N PRO A 26 5.66 9.53 18.04
CA PRO A 26 6.21 8.94 19.25
C PRO A 26 5.11 8.47 20.20
N LYS A 27 5.16 7.19 20.56
CA LYS A 27 4.15 6.51 21.40
C LYS A 27 3.89 7.22 22.73
N LYS A 28 4.90 7.86 23.32
CA LYS A 28 4.77 8.57 24.61
C LYS A 28 3.97 9.87 24.52
N ARG A 29 4.09 10.62 23.41
CA ARG A 29 3.48 11.94 23.25
C ARG A 29 2.12 11.87 22.57
N VAL A 30 1.98 11.02 21.56
CA VAL A 30 0.78 10.93 20.72
C VAL A 30 0.25 9.49 20.58
N PRO A 31 0.00 8.77 21.70
CA PRO A 31 -0.36 7.34 21.64
C PRO A 31 -1.63 7.06 20.84
N LYS A 32 -2.65 7.92 20.95
CA LYS A 32 -3.93 7.76 20.23
C LYS A 32 -3.76 7.96 18.73
N THR A 33 -3.08 9.03 18.32
CA THR A 33 -2.78 9.33 16.92
C THR A 33 -1.94 8.23 16.30
N ARG A 34 -0.89 7.77 17.00
CA ARG A 34 -0.08 6.63 16.55
C ARG A 34 -0.95 5.38 16.34
N ALA A 35 -1.82 5.04 17.29
CA ALA A 35 -2.70 3.88 17.18
C ALA A 35 -3.68 3.99 15.99
N LEU A 36 -4.24 5.18 15.74
CA LEU A 36 -5.09 5.43 14.59
C LEU A 36 -4.36 5.16 13.28
N PHE A 37 -3.17 5.74 13.09
CA PHE A 37 -2.38 5.53 11.87
C PHE A 37 -1.84 4.10 11.75
N TRP A 38 -1.53 3.44 12.86
CA TRP A 38 -1.08 2.05 12.87
C TRP A 38 -2.14 1.09 12.33
N TRP A 39 -3.38 1.23 12.80
CA TRP A 39 -4.51 0.44 12.32
C TRP A 39 -4.97 0.90 10.93
N GLY A 40 -4.95 2.21 10.68
CA GLY A 40 -5.25 2.77 9.37
C GLY A 40 -4.30 2.25 8.29
N LEU A 41 -3.01 2.14 8.58
CA LEU A 41 -2.03 1.56 7.67
C LEU A 41 -2.37 0.10 7.34
N ARG A 42 -2.69 -0.72 8.34
CA ARG A 42 -3.09 -2.12 8.11
C ARG A 42 -4.35 -2.24 7.26
N ALA A 43 -5.36 -1.44 7.57
CA ALA A 43 -6.60 -1.40 6.78
C ALA A 43 -6.30 -0.96 5.34
N GLY A 44 -5.52 0.11 5.16
CA GLY A 44 -5.10 0.59 3.84
C GLY A 44 -4.33 -0.46 3.05
N THR A 45 -3.40 -1.19 3.67
CA THR A 45 -2.67 -2.28 3.02
C THR A 45 -3.58 -3.39 2.55
N ILE A 46 -4.59 -3.78 3.35
CA ILE A 46 -5.58 -4.78 2.94
C ILE A 46 -6.42 -4.25 1.76
N VAL A 47 -6.90 -3.01 1.85
CA VAL A 47 -7.69 -2.38 0.77
C VAL A 47 -6.90 -2.31 -0.54
N VAL A 48 -5.63 -1.90 -0.49
CA VAL A 48 -4.76 -1.86 -1.67
C VAL A 48 -4.51 -3.27 -2.19
N ALA A 49 -4.29 -4.26 -1.34
CA ALA A 49 -4.09 -5.64 -1.77
C ALA A 49 -5.33 -6.20 -2.49
N ILE A 50 -6.53 -5.93 -1.98
CA ILE A 50 -7.79 -6.32 -2.65
C ILE A 50 -7.94 -5.57 -3.97
N GLY A 51 -7.68 -4.26 -3.99
CA GLY A 51 -7.79 -3.45 -5.21
C GLY A 51 -6.82 -3.91 -6.31
N LEU A 52 -5.58 -4.22 -5.96
CA LEU A 52 -4.60 -4.75 -6.91
C LEU A 52 -4.96 -6.17 -7.36
N TYR A 53 -5.48 -7.02 -6.46
CA TYR A 53 -5.98 -8.34 -6.85
C TYR A 53 -7.11 -8.22 -7.87
N GLU A 54 -8.12 -7.39 -7.58
CA GLU A 54 -9.26 -7.14 -8.46
C GLU A 54 -8.82 -6.58 -9.83
N PHE A 55 -7.87 -5.65 -9.83
CA PHE A 55 -7.35 -5.04 -11.05
C PHE A 55 -6.55 -6.02 -11.92
N GLU A 56 -5.85 -6.98 -11.30
CA GLU A 56 -5.14 -8.04 -12.00
C GLU A 56 -6.08 -9.16 -12.50
N THR A 57 -7.15 -9.48 -11.76
CA THR A 57 -8.05 -10.58 -12.12
C THR A 57 -9.19 -10.18 -13.04
N ASN A 58 -9.70 -8.95 -12.91
CA ASN A 58 -10.93 -8.50 -13.57
C ASN A 58 -10.72 -7.28 -14.49
N ASP A 59 -9.51 -6.74 -14.58
CA ASP A 59 -9.16 -5.64 -15.49
C ASP A 59 -7.86 -5.96 -16.27
N VAL A 60 -7.24 -4.96 -16.89
CA VAL A 60 -6.08 -5.11 -17.78
C VAL A 60 -4.75 -5.40 -17.07
N GLY A 61 -4.70 -5.25 -15.74
CA GLY A 61 -3.48 -5.39 -14.95
C GLY A 61 -2.61 -4.13 -14.91
N VAL A 62 -1.71 -4.08 -13.92
CA VAL A 62 -0.91 -2.90 -13.56
C VAL A 62 0.07 -2.52 -14.66
N THR A 63 0.82 -3.46 -15.24
CA THR A 63 1.85 -3.09 -16.22
C THR A 63 1.25 -2.59 -17.53
N GLU A 64 0.16 -3.20 -17.99
CA GLU A 64 -0.55 -2.77 -19.20
C GLU A 64 -1.27 -1.45 -18.98
N ALA A 65 -1.86 -1.23 -17.80
CA ALA A 65 -2.43 0.08 -17.43
C ALA A 65 -1.37 1.19 -17.46
N ILE A 66 -0.20 0.96 -16.85
CA ILE A 66 0.92 1.91 -16.89
C ILE A 66 1.35 2.20 -18.33
N LYS A 67 1.46 1.17 -19.17
CA LYS A 67 1.82 1.31 -20.58
C LYS A 67 0.81 2.17 -21.35
N ARG A 68 -0.49 1.98 -21.11
CA ARG A 68 -1.55 2.80 -21.74
C ARG A 68 -1.50 4.25 -21.29
N ILE A 69 -1.28 4.50 -20.00
CA ILE A 69 -1.13 5.85 -19.46
C ILE A 69 0.11 6.55 -20.05
N TRP A 70 1.21 5.82 -20.25
CA TRP A 70 2.45 6.39 -20.76
C TRP A 70 2.37 6.83 -22.23
N MET A 71 1.53 6.15 -23.02
CA MET A 71 1.31 6.46 -24.44
C MET A 71 0.15 7.43 -24.67
N ALA A 72 -0.46 7.95 -23.59
CA ALA A 72 -1.58 8.89 -23.64
C ALA A 72 -1.16 10.32 -24.01
#